data_AF-A0A955WM91-F1
#
_entry.id   AF-A0A955WM91-F1
#
_cell.length_a   1.000
_cell.length_b   1.000
_cell.length_c   1.000
_cell.angle_alpha   90.00
_cell.angle_beta   90.00
_cell.angle_gamma   90.00
#
_symmetry.space_group_name_H-M   'P 1'
#
loop_
_entity.id
_entity.type
_entity.pdbx_description
1 polymer ?
#
loop_
_entity_poly.entity_id
_entity_poly.type
_entity_poly.pdbx_seq_one_letter_code
_entity_poly.pdbx_strand_id
1 'polypeptide(L)' 'VRLLDATADGRWTLPALGAVPPPSAVLIRPDGYVAWAGEGTDRGLAGALTTWFGEAAVAAGA' A
#
# COMPACT_ATOMS: atom_id res chain seq x y z
N VAL A 1 -2.63 -12.38 -8.71
CA VAL A 1 -2.54 -10.90 -8.57
C VAL A 1 -2.89 -10.28 -9.91
N ARG A 2 -3.70 -9.21 -9.94
CA ARG A 2 -3.96 -8.42 -11.15
C ARG A 2 -3.31 -7.06 -10.96
N LEU A 3 -2.48 -6.64 -11.91
CA LEU A 3 -1.88 -5.32 -11.92
C LEU A 3 -2.64 -4.44 -12.92
N LEU A 4 -2.82 -3.18 -12.55
CA LEU A 4 -3.41 -2.15 -13.39
C LEU A 4 -2.70 -0.84 -13.10
N ASP A 5 -2.57 -0.01 -14.12
CA ASP A 5 -2.09 1.35 -13.95
C ASP A 5 -3.25 2.24 -13.49
N ALA A 6 -3.03 3.00 -12.43
CA ALA A 6 -3.97 3.97 -11.90
C ALA A 6 -3.23 5.27 -11.59
N THR A 7 -3.88 6.40 -11.86
CA THR A 7 -3.39 7.73 -11.49
C THR A 7 -4.24 8.29 -10.37
N ALA A 8 -3.60 8.97 -9.42
CA ALA A 8 -4.28 9.82 -8.45
C ALA A 8 -4.09 11.26 -8.90
N ASP A 9 -5.15 11.87 -9.41
CA ASP A 9 -5.11 13.25 -9.90
C ASP A 9 -5.28 14.25 -8.74
N GLY A 10 -4.57 15.38 -8.84
CA GLY A 10 -4.69 16.48 -7.88
C GLY A 10 -3.69 16.45 -6.72
N ARG A 11 -3.60 17.57 -6.00
CA ARG A 11 -2.72 17.70 -4.83
C ARG A 11 -3.32 17.00 -3.63
N TRP A 12 -2.48 16.29 -2.89
CA TRP A 12 -2.85 15.76 -1.58
C TRP A 12 -2.80 16.90 -0.58
N THR A 13 -3.95 17.32 -0.05
CA THR A 13 -4.02 18.40 0.93
C THR A 13 -4.62 17.89 2.23
N LEU A 14 -3.91 18.11 3.33
CA LEU A 14 -4.42 17.81 4.65
C LEU A 14 -4.86 19.10 5.35
N PRO A 15 -5.94 19.06 6.15
CA PRO A 15 -6.30 20.17 7.01
C PRO A 15 -5.08 20.62 7.83
N ALA A 16 -4.89 21.94 7.97
CA ALA A 16 -3.78 22.60 8.65
C ALA A 16 -2.37 22.44 8.03
N LEU A 17 -2.04 21.30 7.39
CA LEU A 17 -0.71 21.07 6.80
C LEU A 17 -0.60 21.55 5.34
N GLY A 18 -1.72 21.77 4.66
CA GLY A 18 -1.70 22.14 3.24
C GLY A 18 -1.25 20.97 2.37
N ALA A 19 -0.49 21.26 1.31
CA ALA A 19 -0.08 20.24 0.35
C ALA A 19 1.02 19.33 0.91
N VAL A 20 0.82 18.02 0.79
CA VAL A 20 1.77 16.98 1.20
C VAL A 20 2.10 16.07 0.02
N PRO A 21 3.30 15.47 -0.05
CA PRO A 21 3.58 14.44 -1.02
C PRO A 21 2.73 13.18 -0.73
N PRO A 22 2.22 12.48 -1.75
CA PRO A 22 1.61 11.19 -1.54
C PRO A 22 2.67 10.13 -1.17
N PRO A 23 2.28 9.07 -0.44
CA PRO A 23 3.14 7.93 -0.23
C PRO A 23 3.50 7.26 -1.55
N SER A 24 4.71 6.70 -1.63
CA SER A 24 5.18 6.01 -2.85
C SER A 24 4.46 4.69 -3.14
N ALA A 25 3.94 4.04 -2.10
CA ALA A 25 3.14 2.82 -2.20
C ALA A 25 2.23 2.67 -0.98
N VAL A 26 1.07 2.04 -1.16
CA VAL A 26 0.12 1.75 -0.08
C VAL A 26 -0.43 0.33 -0.20
N LEU A 27 -0.65 -0.31 0.94
CA LEU A 27 -1.40 -1.57 1.05
C LEU A 27 -2.79 -1.25 1.59
N ILE A 28 -3.81 -1.48 0.78
CA ILE A 28 -5.21 -1.22 1.13
C ILE A 28 -5.93 -2.54 1.36
N ARG A 29 -6.66 -2.63 2.47
CA ARG A 29 -7.47 -3.79 2.84
C ARG A 29 -8.80 -3.81 2.05
N PRO A 30 -9.47 -4.97 1.94
CA PRO A 30 -10.77 -5.05 1.27
C PRO A 30 -11.85 -4.14 1.87
N ASP A 31 -11.71 -3.73 3.13
CA ASP A 31 -12.62 -2.77 3.80
C ASP A 31 -12.26 -1.30 3.53
N GLY A 32 -11.26 -1.02 2.68
CA GLY A 32 -10.86 0.32 2.27
C GLY A 32 -9.83 1.00 3.18
N TYR A 33 -9.41 0.36 4.28
CA TYR A 33 -8.42 0.93 5.19
C TYR A 33 -6.98 0.68 4.73
N VAL A 34 -6.10 1.66 4.98
CA VAL A 34 -4.66 1.52 4.74
C VAL A 34 -4.04 0.64 5.83
N ALA A 35 -3.48 -0.48 5.44
CA ALA A 35 -2.75 -1.42 6.30
C ALA A 35 -1.25 -1.09 6.42
N TRP A 36 -0.68 -0.44 5.40
CA TRP A 36 0.72 -0.02 5.34
C TRP A 36 0.90 1.08 4.30
N ALA A 37 1.84 2.00 4.52
CA ALA A 37 2.27 3.03 3.58
C ALA A 37 3.80 3.09 3.56
N GLY A 38 4.37 3.14 2.35
CA GLY A 38 5.82 3.16 2.13
C GLY A 38 6.31 4.47 1.57
N GLU A 39 7.48 4.90 2.06
CA GLU A 39 8.22 6.06 1.57
C GLU A 39 9.55 5.62 0.97
N GLY A 40 9.54 5.24 -0.31
CA GLY A 40 10.74 4.84 -1.08
C GLY A 40 11.33 3.49 -0.70
N THR A 41 10.74 2.76 0.25
CA THR A 41 11.17 1.41 0.66
C THR A 41 9.97 0.52 0.94
N ASP A 42 10.17 -0.80 0.87
CA ASP A 42 9.20 -1.83 1.23
C ASP A 42 9.35 -2.30 2.69
N ARG A 43 10.07 -1.55 3.53
CA ARG A 43 10.35 -1.93 4.91
C ARG A 43 9.03 -2.13 5.68
N GLY A 44 8.87 -3.32 6.24
CA GLY A 44 7.68 -3.71 7.00
C GLY A 44 6.50 -4.17 6.15
N LEU A 45 6.57 -4.08 4.82
CA LEU A 45 5.50 -4.53 3.93
C LEU A 45 5.21 -6.02 4.09
N ALA A 46 6.25 -6.86 4.16
CA ALA A 46 6.09 -8.30 4.37
C ALA A 46 5.35 -8.61 5.69
N GLY A 47 5.71 -7.94 6.79
CA GLY A 47 5.02 -8.13 8.07
C GLY A 47 3.56 -7.64 8.03
N ALA A 48 3.28 -6.54 7.32
CA ALA A 48 1.91 -6.07 7.11
C ALA A 48 1.09 -7.07 6.28
N LEU A 49 1.68 -7.63 5.23
CA LEU A 49 1.03 -8.67 4.42
C LEU A 49 0.70 -9.90 5.27
N THR A 50 1.65 -10.40 6.07
CA THR A 50 1.41 -11.54 6.96
C THR A 50 0.33 -11.24 8.00
N THR A 51 0.32 -10.03 8.57
CA THR A 51 -0.67 -9.61 9.58
C THR A 51 -2.10 -9.59 9.01
N TRP A 52 -2.27 -9.06 7.79
CA TRP A 52 -3.59 -8.78 7.23
C TRP A 52 -4.11 -9.85 6.26
N PHE A 53 -3.23 -10.64 5.66
CA PHE A 53 -3.57 -11.64 4.65
C PHE A 53 -3.05 -13.06 4.98
N GLY A 54 -2.33 -13.23 6.10
CA GLY A 54 -1.76 -14.51 6.51
C GLY A 54 -0.45 -14.86 5.81
N GLU A 55 0.05 -16.06 6.06
CA GLU A 55 1.32 -16.55 5.51
C GLU A 55 1.33 -16.54 3.98
N ALA A 56 2.51 -16.26 3.41
CA ALA A 56 2.68 -16.31 1.97
C ALA A 56 2.39 -17.72 1.44
N ALA A 57 1.52 -17.82 0.44
CA ALA A 57 1.29 -19.08 -0.24
C ALA A 57 2.60 -19.53 -0.92
N VAL A 58 3.00 -20.77 -0.66
CA VAL A 58 4.10 -21.39 -1.40
C VAL A 58 3.63 -21.52 -2.85
N ALA A 59 4.31 -20.88 -3.79
CA ALA A 59 4.01 -21.10 -5.19
C ALA A 59 4.28 -22.58 -5.50
N ALA A 60 3.27 -23.30 -6.01
CA ALA A 60 3.51 -24.63 -6.55
C ALA A 60 4.57 -24.47 -7.66
N GLY A 61 5.69 -25.17 -7.51
CA GLY A 61 6.77 -25.16 -8.49
C GLY A 61 6.22 -25.46 -9.88
N ALA A 62 6.60 -24.62 -10.84
CA ALA A 62 6.32 -24.81 -12.26
C ALA A 62 7.03 -26.07 -12.80
#